data_AF-A0A803R4H1-F1
#
_entry.id   AF-A0A803R4H1-F1
#
_cell.length_a   1.000
_cell.length_b   1.000
_cell.length_c   1.000
_cell.angle_alpha   90.00
_cell.angle_beta   90.00
_cell.angle_gamma   90.00
#
_symmetry.space_group_name_H-M   'P 1'
#
loop_
_entity.id
_entity.type
_entity.pdbx_description
1 polymer ?
#
loop_
_entity_poly.entity_id
_entity_poly.type
_entity_poly.pdbx_seq_one_letter_code
_entity_poly.pdbx_strand_id
1 'polypeptide(L)'
;MAEEEAKRVEPQPPENPSPVAAEQLKKEEAKEEEEVVNSKDVCASDEKSLSPVPLEKPLPAPAIVQKVVDPFVEKNSEVAVDRDAVLARVEAEKRLALIKAWEESEKTKADNKAYKKLSAVESWENSKRAAVEAELKQIEEKLEKKRAEYTEKMKNKVVELHKIAEEKRAMVEANRQEEFLKVEETAAKFRASGYSPKKFFACFSA
;
A
#
# COMPACT_ATOMS: atom_id res chain seq x y z
N MET A 1 76.85 24.54 -31.02
CA MET A 1 76.27 23.88 -29.82
C MET A 1 74.87 23.44 -30.19
N ALA A 2 74.58 22.17 -29.90
CA ALA A 2 73.28 21.51 -29.81
C ALA A 2 72.34 21.53 -31.04
N GLU A 3 72.32 20.39 -31.72
CA GLU A 3 71.10 19.80 -32.29
C GLU A 3 70.10 19.50 -31.17
N GLU A 4 68.80 19.69 -31.40
CA GLU A 4 67.77 18.93 -30.67
C GLU A 4 66.58 18.64 -31.61
N GLU A 5 66.48 17.37 -31.98
CA GLU A 5 65.35 16.77 -32.70
C GLU A 5 64.10 16.72 -31.80
N ALA A 6 62.99 17.28 -32.27
CA ALA A 6 61.69 17.08 -31.64
C ALA A 6 61.04 15.79 -32.18
N LYS A 7 61.04 14.76 -31.33
CA LYS A 7 60.49 13.43 -31.56
C LYS A 7 58.96 13.45 -31.69
N ARG A 8 58.47 12.91 -32.82
CA ARG A 8 57.06 12.59 -33.14
C ARG A 8 56.46 11.64 -32.10
N VAL A 9 55.35 12.03 -31.48
CA VAL A 9 54.50 11.13 -30.68
C VAL A 9 53.24 10.82 -31.48
N GLU A 10 53.08 9.55 -31.81
CA GLU A 10 51.94 8.98 -32.53
C GLU A 10 50.90 8.49 -31.51
N PRO A 11 49.61 8.87 -31.59
CA PRO A 11 48.61 8.42 -30.64
C PRO A 11 48.08 7.02 -31.01
N GLN A 12 48.10 6.11 -30.03
CA GLN A 12 47.55 4.76 -30.14
C GLN A 12 46.02 4.73 -30.11
N PRO A 13 45.37 3.70 -30.72
CA PRO A 13 43.92 3.55 -30.74
C PRO A 13 43.35 3.07 -29.39
N PRO A 14 42.08 3.37 -29.07
CA PRO A 14 41.50 3.01 -27.77
C PRO A 14 41.24 1.50 -27.66
N GLU A 15 41.77 0.89 -26.59
CA GLU A 15 41.49 -0.48 -26.17
C GLU A 15 40.03 -0.64 -25.71
N ASN A 16 39.41 -1.74 -26.12
CA ASN A 16 38.08 -2.16 -25.69
C ASN A 16 38.06 -2.52 -24.18
N PRO A 17 36.95 -2.27 -23.45
CA PRO A 17 36.88 -2.61 -22.04
C PRO A 17 36.83 -4.13 -21.81
N SER A 18 37.68 -4.56 -20.87
CA SER A 18 37.97 -5.94 -20.41
C SER A 18 36.78 -6.69 -19.80
N PRO A 19 36.72 -8.05 -19.89
CA PRO A 19 35.61 -8.92 -19.46
C PRO A 19 35.28 -8.94 -17.95
N VAL A 20 36.02 -8.23 -17.11
CA VAL A 20 35.88 -8.23 -15.65
C VAL A 20 34.54 -7.64 -15.17
N ALA A 21 33.95 -6.72 -15.93
CA ALA A 21 32.66 -6.11 -15.59
C ALA A 21 31.47 -7.08 -15.72
N ALA A 22 31.59 -8.11 -16.56
CA ALA A 22 30.52 -9.09 -16.78
C ALA A 22 30.45 -10.17 -15.68
N GLU A 23 31.56 -10.43 -14.98
CA GLU A 23 31.58 -11.39 -13.85
C GLU A 23 31.01 -10.80 -12.55
N GLN A 24 31.05 -9.47 -12.37
CA GLN A 24 30.50 -8.83 -11.17
C GLN A 24 28.96 -8.83 -11.18
N LEU A 25 28.33 -8.77 -12.37
CA LEU A 25 26.86 -8.83 -12.52
C LEU A 25 26.25 -10.18 -12.10
N LYS A 26 26.98 -11.29 -12.25
CA LYS A 26 26.46 -12.64 -11.92
C LYS A 26 26.52 -12.99 -10.43
N LYS A 27 27.33 -12.27 -9.65
CA LYS A 27 27.57 -12.61 -8.24
C LYS A 27 26.62 -11.89 -7.27
N GLU A 28 26.01 -10.78 -7.70
CA GLU A 28 24.97 -10.07 -6.95
C GLU A 28 23.58 -10.69 -7.14
N GLU A 29 23.25 -11.16 -8.35
CA GLU A 29 21.95 -11.76 -8.68
C GLU A 29 21.69 -13.07 -7.89
N ALA A 30 22.72 -13.88 -7.67
CA ALA A 30 22.63 -15.16 -6.95
C ALA A 30 22.45 -15.01 -5.42
N LYS A 31 22.67 -13.81 -4.85
CA LYS A 31 22.53 -13.58 -3.40
C LYS A 31 21.14 -13.10 -2.98
N GLU A 32 20.36 -12.50 -3.88
CA GLU A 32 19.01 -12.00 -3.55
C GLU A 32 17.91 -13.04 -3.78
N GLU A 33 18.11 -14.07 -4.61
CA GLU A 33 17.10 -15.11 -4.85
C GLU A 33 16.91 -16.09 -3.67
N GLU A 34 17.93 -16.27 -2.82
CA GLU A 34 17.88 -17.24 -1.71
C GLU A 34 17.08 -16.74 -0.49
N GLU A 35 16.87 -15.43 -0.34
CA GLU A 35 16.18 -14.85 0.83
C GLU A 35 14.64 -14.84 0.69
N VAL A 36 14.10 -15.06 -0.51
CA VAL A 36 12.67 -14.86 -0.83
C VAL A 36 11.78 -16.07 -0.50
N VAL A 37 12.35 -17.24 -0.19
CA VAL A 37 11.56 -18.50 -0.15
C VAL A 37 10.94 -18.83 1.22
N ASN A 38 11.34 -18.18 2.31
CA ASN A 38 10.99 -18.67 3.65
C ASN A 38 9.95 -17.82 4.38
N SER A 39 8.68 -17.85 3.93
CA SER A 39 7.48 -17.57 4.75
C SER A 39 6.18 -17.79 3.97
N LYS A 40 5.64 -19.01 4.03
CA LYS A 40 4.28 -19.34 3.59
C LYS A 40 3.68 -20.33 4.56
N ASP A 41 2.72 -19.90 5.37
CA ASP A 41 1.49 -20.67 5.63
C ASP A 41 0.39 -19.76 6.19
N VAL A 42 -0.81 -19.89 5.60
CA VAL A 42 -1.96 -18.98 5.67
C VAL A 42 -3.08 -19.61 6.48
N CYS A 43 -3.70 -18.82 7.37
CA CYS A 43 -4.97 -19.15 8.04
C CYS A 43 -6.16 -18.89 7.11
N ALA A 44 -7.07 -19.87 7.00
CA ALA A 44 -8.36 -19.73 6.33
C ALA A 44 -9.38 -19.00 7.22
N SER A 45 -10.08 -18.02 6.62
CA SER A 45 -11.21 -17.28 7.19
C SER A 45 -12.54 -17.98 6.91
N ASP A 46 -13.52 -17.80 7.78
CA ASP A 46 -14.92 -17.75 7.35
C ASP A 46 -15.73 -16.82 8.28
N GLU A 47 -16.24 -15.74 7.67
CA GLU A 47 -17.15 -14.78 8.27
C GLU A 47 -18.59 -15.29 8.23
N LYS A 48 -19.37 -15.03 9.28
CA LYS A 48 -20.82 -15.14 9.24
C LYS A 48 -21.48 -13.97 9.98
N SER A 49 -21.82 -12.94 9.21
CA SER A 49 -22.65 -11.82 9.61
C SER A 49 -24.14 -12.17 9.58
N LEU A 50 -24.90 -11.79 10.62
CA LEU A 50 -26.37 -11.82 10.62
C LEU A 50 -26.88 -10.46 11.13
N SER A 51 -27.57 -9.72 10.26
CA SER A 51 -28.32 -8.50 10.57
C SER A 51 -29.75 -8.83 11.06
N PRO A 52 -30.37 -8.03 11.95
CA PRO A 52 -31.71 -8.30 12.46
C PRO A 52 -32.81 -7.73 11.55
N VAL A 53 -33.90 -8.48 11.39
CA VAL A 53 -35.13 -8.07 10.69
C VAL A 53 -36.14 -7.53 11.72
N PRO A 54 -36.64 -6.29 11.59
CA PRO A 54 -37.77 -5.78 12.37
C PRO A 54 -39.08 -5.95 11.59
N LEU A 55 -40.12 -6.53 12.20
CA LEU A 55 -41.51 -6.21 11.83
C LEU A 55 -42.50 -6.61 12.93
N GLU A 56 -43.02 -5.59 13.63
CA GLU A 56 -44.23 -5.69 14.45
C GLU A 56 -45.46 -5.90 13.57
N LYS A 57 -46.42 -6.70 14.05
CA LYS A 57 -47.78 -6.73 13.50
C LYS A 57 -48.79 -6.65 14.65
N PRO A 58 -49.88 -5.86 14.49
CA PRO A 58 -50.71 -5.43 15.60
C PRO A 58 -51.83 -6.42 15.94
N LEU A 59 -52.26 -6.31 17.20
CA LEU A 59 -53.37 -6.95 17.90
C LEU A 59 -54.66 -7.13 17.07
N PRO A 60 -55.41 -8.22 17.33
CA PRO A 60 -56.86 -8.22 17.23
C PRO A 60 -57.52 -8.21 18.62
N ALA A 61 -58.42 -7.25 18.83
CA ALA A 61 -59.26 -7.12 20.00
C ALA A 61 -60.34 -8.23 20.06
N PRO A 62 -60.70 -8.76 21.25
CA PRO A 62 -61.96 -9.45 21.43
C PRO A 62 -63.04 -8.50 21.97
N ALA A 63 -64.05 -8.25 21.13
CA ALA A 63 -65.32 -7.69 21.54
C ALA A 63 -66.23 -8.82 22.07
N ILE A 64 -66.53 -8.86 23.38
CA ILE A 64 -67.63 -9.66 23.91
C ILE A 64 -68.34 -8.91 25.04
N VAL A 65 -69.49 -8.33 24.67
CA VAL A 65 -70.79 -8.29 25.34
C VAL A 65 -70.83 -8.05 26.85
N GLN A 66 -71.21 -6.81 27.18
CA GLN A 66 -71.78 -6.39 28.46
C GLN A 66 -73.13 -7.09 28.67
N LYS A 67 -73.22 -8.01 29.62
CA LYS A 67 -74.49 -8.47 30.20
C LYS A 67 -74.52 -8.03 31.65
N VAL A 68 -75.11 -6.86 31.86
CA VAL A 68 -75.50 -6.35 33.18
C VAL A 68 -76.65 -7.22 33.67
N VAL A 69 -76.40 -8.01 34.70
CA VAL A 69 -77.42 -8.57 35.58
C VAL A 69 -76.89 -8.39 37.00
N ASP A 70 -77.41 -7.38 37.68
CA ASP A 70 -77.38 -7.32 39.14
C ASP A 70 -78.29 -8.43 39.70
N PRO A 71 -77.89 -9.02 40.83
CA PRO A 71 -78.81 -9.04 41.94
C PRO A 71 -78.16 -8.45 43.19
N PHE A 72 -78.79 -7.39 43.67
CA PHE A 72 -78.71 -6.94 45.05
C PHE A 72 -79.07 -8.10 46.00
N VAL A 73 -78.09 -8.60 46.74
CA VAL A 73 -78.31 -9.35 47.99
C VAL A 73 -77.22 -8.92 48.98
N GLU A 74 -77.66 -8.26 50.05
CA GLU A 74 -76.84 -7.92 51.21
C GLU A 74 -76.15 -9.19 51.76
N LYS A 75 -74.81 -9.17 51.78
CA LYS A 75 -74.02 -10.14 52.55
C LYS A 75 -72.73 -9.49 53.03
N ASN A 76 -72.84 -8.76 54.14
CA ASN A 76 -71.72 -8.11 54.83
C ASN A 76 -70.74 -9.09 55.50
N SER A 77 -70.65 -10.34 55.04
CA SER A 77 -69.71 -11.37 55.51
C SER A 77 -68.93 -12.10 54.40
N GLU A 78 -69.30 -11.94 53.12
CA GLU A 78 -68.58 -12.54 51.99
C GLU A 78 -67.50 -11.60 51.41
N VAL A 79 -67.67 -10.30 51.62
CA VAL A 79 -66.73 -9.23 51.24
C VAL A 79 -65.44 -9.26 52.08
N ALA A 80 -65.49 -9.81 53.29
CA ALA A 80 -64.32 -9.89 54.18
C ALA A 80 -63.30 -10.96 53.72
N VAL A 81 -63.78 -12.12 53.29
CA VAL A 81 -62.93 -13.23 52.79
C VAL A 81 -62.30 -12.90 51.44
N ASP A 82 -63.03 -12.18 50.57
CA ASP A 82 -62.52 -11.69 49.29
C ASP A 82 -61.42 -10.64 49.48
N ARG A 83 -61.57 -9.72 50.45
CA ARG A 83 -60.54 -8.72 50.77
C ARG A 83 -59.21 -9.37 51.18
N ASP A 84 -59.26 -10.36 52.07
CA ASP A 84 -58.05 -11.05 52.54
C ASP A 84 -57.39 -11.87 51.41
N ALA A 85 -58.19 -12.48 50.54
CA ALA A 85 -57.70 -13.16 49.34
C ALA A 85 -57.04 -12.18 48.35
N VAL A 86 -57.61 -10.99 48.16
CA VAL A 86 -57.04 -9.92 47.33
C VAL A 86 -55.74 -9.40 47.94
N LEU A 87 -55.69 -9.18 49.26
CA LEU A 87 -54.46 -8.77 49.95
C LEU A 87 -53.35 -9.83 49.81
N ALA A 88 -53.67 -11.11 49.97
CA ALA A 88 -52.71 -12.21 49.78
C ALA A 88 -52.15 -12.26 48.34
N ARG A 89 -52.98 -11.97 47.33
CA ARG A 89 -52.53 -11.86 45.93
C ARG A 89 -51.60 -10.68 45.74
N VAL A 90 -51.95 -9.50 46.26
CA VAL A 90 -51.10 -8.29 46.19
C VAL A 90 -49.76 -8.53 46.90
N GLU A 91 -49.77 -9.20 48.05
CA GLU A 91 -48.53 -9.56 48.75
C GLU A 91 -47.68 -10.57 47.96
N ALA A 92 -48.30 -11.57 47.32
CA ALA A 92 -47.60 -12.52 46.47
C ALA A 92 -46.99 -11.83 45.23
N GLU A 93 -47.74 -10.94 44.58
CA GLU A 93 -47.27 -10.12 43.46
C GLU A 93 -46.10 -9.23 43.89
N LYS A 94 -46.19 -8.58 45.05
CA LYS A 94 -45.10 -7.79 45.63
C LYS A 94 -43.84 -8.64 45.86
N ARG A 95 -43.98 -9.85 46.41
CA ARG A 95 -42.86 -10.78 46.60
C ARG A 95 -42.23 -11.18 45.27
N LEU A 96 -43.05 -11.54 44.28
CA LEU A 96 -42.56 -11.90 42.95
C LEU A 96 -41.87 -10.73 42.24
N ALA A 97 -42.40 -9.51 42.36
CA ALA A 97 -41.78 -8.31 41.82
C ALA A 97 -40.41 -8.05 42.45
N LEU A 98 -40.28 -8.21 43.77
CA LEU A 98 -38.99 -8.08 44.47
C LEU A 98 -37.98 -9.14 44.03
N ILE A 99 -38.41 -10.41 43.90
CA ILE A 99 -37.56 -11.51 43.43
C ILE A 99 -37.07 -11.23 42.00
N LYS A 100 -37.97 -10.81 41.10
CA LYS A 100 -37.61 -10.45 39.72
C LYS A 100 -36.63 -9.28 39.66
N ALA A 101 -36.85 -8.23 40.45
CA ALA A 101 -35.94 -7.09 40.50
C ALA A 101 -34.55 -7.49 41.02
N TRP A 102 -34.49 -8.37 42.02
CA TRP A 102 -33.23 -8.91 42.52
C TRP A 102 -32.52 -9.79 41.48
N GLU A 103 -33.25 -10.71 40.84
CA GLU A 103 -32.72 -11.56 39.77
C GLU A 103 -32.13 -10.73 38.62
N GLU A 104 -32.84 -9.69 38.18
CA GLU A 104 -32.37 -8.81 37.10
C GLU A 104 -31.14 -8.00 37.52
N SER A 105 -31.07 -7.56 38.77
CA SER A 105 -29.85 -6.94 39.34
C SER A 105 -28.66 -7.91 39.31
N GLU A 106 -28.86 -9.18 39.69
CA GLU A 106 -27.80 -10.18 39.67
C GLU A 106 -27.34 -10.53 38.24
N LYS A 107 -28.28 -10.63 37.29
CA LYS A 107 -27.96 -10.78 35.85
C LYS A 107 -27.15 -9.60 35.33
N THR A 108 -27.58 -8.38 35.61
CA THR A 108 -26.86 -7.17 35.20
C THR A 108 -25.44 -7.13 35.78
N LYS A 109 -25.23 -7.59 37.01
CA LYS A 109 -23.88 -7.70 37.60
C LYS A 109 -23.01 -8.73 36.85
N ALA A 110 -23.58 -9.89 36.50
CA ALA A 110 -22.89 -10.91 35.73
C ALA A 110 -22.52 -10.40 34.33
N ASP A 111 -23.46 -9.75 33.64
CA ASP A 111 -23.27 -9.18 32.31
C ASP A 111 -22.20 -8.10 32.32
N ASN A 112 -22.24 -7.15 33.26
CA ASN A 112 -21.21 -6.12 33.39
C ASN A 112 -19.81 -6.72 33.60
N LYS A 113 -19.70 -7.83 34.33
CA LYS A 113 -18.42 -8.54 34.49
C LYS A 113 -17.98 -9.21 33.20
N ALA A 114 -18.91 -9.78 32.43
CA ALA A 114 -18.63 -10.36 31.13
C ALA A 114 -18.19 -9.30 30.12
N TYR A 115 -18.93 -8.19 29.99
CA TYR A 115 -18.61 -7.08 29.10
C TYR A 115 -17.20 -6.54 29.34
N LYS A 116 -16.81 -6.30 30.60
CA LYS A 116 -15.44 -5.85 30.92
C LYS A 116 -14.37 -6.81 30.43
N LYS A 117 -14.60 -8.12 30.52
CA LYS A 117 -13.66 -9.13 30.03
C LYS A 117 -13.63 -9.16 28.50
N LEU A 118 -14.79 -9.09 27.85
CA LEU A 118 -14.89 -9.07 26.39
C LEU A 118 -14.19 -7.84 25.81
N SER A 119 -14.43 -6.65 26.37
CA SER A 119 -13.71 -5.44 25.94
C SER A 119 -12.20 -5.53 26.16
N ALA A 120 -11.74 -6.20 27.22
CA ALA A 120 -10.31 -6.44 27.41
C ALA A 120 -9.75 -7.36 26.32
N VAL A 121 -10.45 -8.43 25.96
CA VAL A 121 -10.06 -9.34 24.87
C VAL A 121 -10.04 -8.62 23.52
N GLU A 122 -11.08 -7.85 23.21
CA GLU A 122 -11.17 -7.06 21.98
C GLU A 122 -10.03 -6.05 21.86
N SER A 123 -9.72 -5.33 22.95
CA SER A 123 -8.60 -4.39 22.96
C SER A 123 -7.25 -5.08 22.73
N TRP A 124 -7.06 -6.28 23.28
CA TRP A 124 -5.85 -7.06 23.11
C TRP A 124 -5.73 -7.58 21.67
N GLU A 125 -6.82 -8.07 21.09
CA GLU A 125 -6.87 -8.48 19.70
C GLU A 125 -6.56 -7.31 18.76
N ASN A 126 -7.19 -6.15 18.99
CA ASN A 126 -6.94 -4.95 18.21
C ASN A 126 -5.47 -4.52 18.29
N SER A 127 -4.84 -4.63 19.47
CA SER A 127 -3.41 -4.35 19.63
C SER A 127 -2.54 -5.33 18.83
N LYS A 128 -2.88 -6.62 18.80
CA LYS A 128 -2.14 -7.62 18.01
C LYS A 128 -2.33 -7.43 16.51
N ARG A 129 -3.56 -7.14 16.08
CA ARG A 129 -3.89 -6.80 14.70
C ARG A 129 -3.11 -5.58 14.22
N ALA A 130 -3.11 -4.51 15.00
CA ALA A 130 -2.35 -3.29 14.69
C ALA A 130 -0.83 -3.53 14.61
N ALA A 131 -0.28 -4.43 15.44
CA ALA A 131 1.14 -4.78 15.37
C ALA A 131 1.48 -5.48 14.03
N VAL A 132 0.68 -6.46 13.61
CA VAL A 132 0.86 -7.16 12.33
C VAL A 132 0.68 -6.22 11.13
N GLU A 133 -0.33 -5.34 11.18
CA GLU A 133 -0.54 -4.32 10.14
C GLU A 133 0.63 -3.32 10.04
N ALA A 134 1.25 -2.98 11.17
CA ALA A 134 2.45 -2.14 11.18
C ALA A 134 3.65 -2.84 10.54
N GLU A 135 3.85 -4.13 10.80
CA GLU A 135 4.89 -4.93 10.14
C GLU A 135 4.68 -4.98 8.63
N LEU A 136 3.44 -5.21 8.17
CA LEU A 136 3.09 -5.20 6.75
C LEU A 136 3.45 -3.86 6.10
N LYS A 137 3.05 -2.74 6.71
CA LYS A 137 3.37 -1.39 6.22
C LYS A 137 4.88 -1.12 6.14
N GLN A 138 5.65 -1.61 7.11
CA GLN A 138 7.12 -1.49 7.06
C GLN A 138 7.72 -2.25 5.87
N ILE A 139 7.19 -3.43 5.55
CA ILE A 139 7.64 -4.21 4.39
C ILE A 139 7.29 -3.48 3.09
N GLU A 140 6.07 -2.97 2.98
CA GLU A 140 5.61 -2.17 1.82
C GLU A 140 6.48 -0.92 1.61
N GLU A 141 6.80 -0.19 2.68
CA GLU A 141 7.67 0.99 2.60
C GLU A 141 9.09 0.63 2.12
N LYS A 142 9.66 -0.49 2.60
CA LYS A 142 10.97 -0.97 2.15
C LYS A 142 10.95 -1.34 0.67
N LEU A 143 9.89 -1.99 0.20
CA LEU A 143 9.73 -2.35 -1.21
C LEU A 143 9.60 -1.10 -2.08
N GLU A 144 8.82 -0.12 -1.67
CA GLU A 144 8.64 1.12 -2.43
C GLU A 144 9.95 1.94 -2.49
N LYS A 145 10.74 1.99 -1.40
CA LYS A 145 12.08 2.59 -1.41
C LYS A 145 13.00 1.91 -2.42
N LYS A 146 13.11 0.57 -2.36
CA LYS A 146 13.91 -0.20 -3.33
C LYS A 146 13.46 0.09 -4.76
N ARG A 147 12.15 0.06 -5.02
CA ARG A 147 11.57 0.34 -6.34
C ARG A 147 11.95 1.74 -6.85
N ALA A 148 11.87 2.76 -5.99
CA ALA A 148 12.27 4.13 -6.33
C ALA A 148 13.77 4.22 -6.67
N GLU A 149 14.63 3.62 -5.85
CA GLU A 149 16.08 3.59 -6.07
C GLU A 149 16.45 2.91 -7.41
N TYR A 150 15.86 1.76 -7.73
CA TYR A 150 16.10 1.09 -9.01
C TYR A 150 15.59 1.92 -10.18
N THR A 151 14.43 2.55 -10.03
CA THR A 151 13.87 3.43 -11.06
C THR A 151 14.79 4.61 -11.34
N GLU A 152 15.36 5.23 -10.31
CA GLU A 152 16.34 6.30 -10.45
C GLU A 152 17.63 5.82 -11.10
N LYS A 153 18.19 4.68 -10.67
CA LYS A 153 19.38 4.08 -11.29
C LYS A 153 19.19 3.85 -12.79
N MET A 154 18.01 3.36 -13.20
CA MET A 154 17.72 3.14 -14.62
C MET A 154 17.59 4.46 -15.39
N LYS A 155 16.96 5.49 -14.81
CA LYS A 155 16.91 6.82 -15.42
C LYS A 155 18.31 7.43 -15.58
N ASN A 156 19.18 7.29 -14.57
CA ASN A 156 20.55 7.79 -14.63
C ASN A 156 21.36 7.11 -15.74
N LYS A 157 21.22 5.78 -15.92
CA LYS A 157 21.83 5.05 -17.04
C LYS A 157 21.36 5.57 -18.40
N VAL A 158 20.06 5.86 -18.54
CA VAL A 158 19.52 6.45 -19.78
C VAL A 158 20.12 7.83 -20.06
N VAL A 159 20.26 8.67 -19.04
CA VAL A 159 20.89 9.99 -19.16
C VAL A 159 22.37 9.87 -19.51
N GLU A 160 23.10 8.93 -18.91
CA GLU A 160 24.51 8.66 -19.23
C GLU A 160 24.68 8.23 -20.69
N LEU A 161 23.83 7.31 -21.18
CA LEU A 161 23.83 6.91 -22.58
C LEU A 161 23.55 8.08 -23.52
N HIS A 162 22.62 8.96 -23.15
CA HIS A 162 22.34 10.17 -23.91
C HIS A 162 23.55 11.11 -23.97
N LYS A 163 24.19 11.34 -22.82
CA LYS A 163 25.39 12.17 -22.70
C LYS A 163 26.53 11.63 -23.57
N ILE A 164 26.81 10.33 -23.50
CA ILE A 164 27.84 9.68 -24.34
C ILE A 164 27.50 9.84 -25.84
N ALA A 165 26.23 9.71 -26.21
CA ALA A 165 25.80 9.90 -27.60
C ALA A 165 25.98 11.36 -28.05
N GLU A 166 25.66 12.33 -27.21
CA GLU A 166 25.88 13.76 -27.48
C GLU A 166 27.36 14.11 -27.59
N GLU A 167 28.21 13.58 -26.70
CA GLU A 167 29.68 13.76 -26.78
C GLU A 167 30.22 13.24 -28.11
N LYS A 168 29.76 12.07 -28.57
CA LYS A 168 30.14 11.53 -29.89
C LYS A 168 29.67 12.43 -31.04
N ARG A 169 28.44 12.95 -30.99
CA ARG A 169 27.93 13.88 -32.01
C ARG A 169 28.75 15.18 -32.03
N ALA A 170 29.09 15.73 -30.86
CA ALA A 170 29.91 16.92 -30.74
C ALA A 170 31.32 16.71 -31.32
N MET A 171 31.94 15.54 -31.06
CA MET A 171 33.24 15.19 -31.64
C MET A 171 33.21 15.11 -33.16
N VAL A 172 32.15 14.50 -33.73
CA VAL A 172 31.97 14.44 -35.20
C VAL A 172 31.84 15.84 -35.79
N GLU A 173 31.06 16.72 -35.17
CA GLU A 173 30.89 18.09 -35.65
C GLU A 173 32.18 18.91 -35.51
N ALA A 174 32.95 18.73 -34.44
CA ALA A 174 34.26 19.36 -34.27
C ALA A 174 35.25 18.94 -35.36
N ASN A 175 35.32 17.63 -35.67
CA ASN A 175 36.17 17.12 -36.75
C ASN A 175 35.75 17.69 -38.12
N ARG A 176 34.44 17.77 -38.39
CA ARG A 176 33.91 18.40 -39.61
C ARG A 176 34.33 19.87 -39.72
N GLN A 177 34.24 20.62 -38.63
CA GLN A 177 34.67 22.02 -38.60
C GLN A 177 36.19 22.16 -38.79
N GLU A 178 36.99 21.28 -38.19
CA GLU A 178 38.43 21.24 -38.40
C GLU A 178 38.79 20.98 -39.88
N GLU A 179 38.11 20.03 -40.54
CA GLU A 179 38.28 19.78 -41.98
C GLU A 179 37.91 21.01 -42.81
N PHE A 180 36.82 21.70 -42.48
CA PHE A 180 36.43 22.94 -43.14
C PHE A 180 37.51 24.02 -42.99
N LEU A 181 38.04 24.23 -41.79
CA LEU A 181 39.12 25.18 -41.56
C LEU A 181 40.38 24.81 -42.36
N LYS A 182 40.77 23.54 -42.42
CA LYS A 182 41.90 23.07 -43.26
C LYS A 182 41.67 23.37 -44.74
N VAL A 183 40.45 23.14 -45.24
CA VAL A 183 40.08 23.47 -46.62
C VAL A 183 40.12 24.98 -46.86
N GLU A 184 39.62 25.79 -45.93
CA GLU A 184 39.66 27.26 -46.02
C GLU A 184 41.09 27.80 -46.01
N GLU A 185 41.96 27.28 -45.12
CA GLU A 185 43.37 27.62 -45.06
C GLU A 185 44.10 27.25 -46.37
N THR A 186 43.84 26.06 -46.91
CA THR A 186 44.45 25.64 -48.19
C THR A 186 43.95 26.49 -49.34
N ALA A 187 42.65 26.84 -49.38
CA ALA A 187 42.09 27.76 -50.35
C ALA A 187 42.71 29.17 -50.24
N ALA A 188 42.93 29.67 -49.02
CA ALA A 188 43.62 30.94 -48.79
C ALA A 188 45.07 30.92 -49.30
N LYS A 189 45.81 29.82 -49.07
CA LYS A 189 47.16 29.62 -49.63
C LYS A 189 47.16 29.65 -51.16
N PHE A 190 46.19 29.02 -51.82
CA PHE A 190 46.07 29.07 -53.28
C PHE A 190 45.76 30.48 -53.79
N ARG A 191 44.85 31.21 -53.12
CA ARG A 191 44.54 32.61 -53.46
C ARG A 191 45.77 33.53 -53.31
N ALA A 192 46.56 33.35 -52.26
CA ALA A 192 47.75 34.17 -52.00
C ALA A 192 48.92 33.85 -52.95
N SER A 193 49.12 32.58 -53.32
CA SER A 193 50.20 32.14 -54.21
C SER A 193 49.88 32.29 -55.70
N GLY A 194 48.61 32.52 -56.06
CA GLY A 194 48.16 32.62 -57.45
C GLY A 194 48.10 31.28 -58.20
N TYR A 195 48.30 30.17 -57.49
CA TYR A 195 48.32 28.83 -58.06
C TYR A 195 46.95 28.15 -57.94
N SER A 196 46.47 27.56 -59.05
CA SER A 196 45.18 26.87 -59.08
C SER A 196 45.29 25.43 -58.55
N PRO A 197 44.36 24.96 -57.69
CA PRO A 197 44.33 23.57 -57.24
C PRO A 197 44.42 22.59 -58.41
N LYS A 198 45.32 21.61 -58.36
CA LYS A 198 45.50 20.65 -59.47
C LYS A 198 44.45 19.54 -59.53
N LYS A 199 43.71 19.31 -58.44
CA LYS A 199 42.67 18.26 -58.34
C LYS A 199 41.30 18.93 -58.19
N PHE A 200 40.70 19.32 -59.32
CA PHE A 200 39.47 20.12 -59.28
C PHE A 200 38.17 19.31 -59.22
N PHE A 201 38.09 18.04 -59.63
CA PHE A 201 36.78 17.36 -59.74
C PHE A 201 36.88 15.81 -59.67
N ALA A 202 37.25 15.23 -58.53
CA ALA A 202 37.24 13.76 -58.39
C ALA A 202 35.87 13.17 -57.97
N CYS A 203 34.91 13.98 -57.51
CA CYS A 203 33.61 13.49 -56.98
C CYS A 203 32.37 14.16 -57.60
N PHE A 204 32.47 14.72 -58.82
CA PHE A 204 31.32 15.31 -59.54
C PHE A 204 30.86 14.47 -60.75
N SER A 205 31.29 13.21 -60.86
CA SER A 205 30.74 12.28 -61.85
C SER A 205 29.63 11.43 -61.20
N ALA A 206 28.41 11.66 -61.70
CA ALA A 206 27.16 10.89 -61.64
C ALA A 206 27.11 9.60 -60.80
#